data_AF-A0A162J5L2-F1
#
_entry.id   AF-A0A162J5L2-F1
#
_cell.length_a   1.000
_cell.length_b   1.000
_cell.length_c   1.000
_cell.angle_alpha   90.00
_cell.angle_beta   90.00
_cell.angle_gamma   90.00
#
_symmetry.space_group_name_H-M   'P 1'
#
loop_
_entity.id
_entity.type
_entity.pdbx_description
1 polymer ?
#
loop_
_entity_poly.entity_id
_entity_poly.type
_entity_poly.pdbx_seq_one_letter_code
_entity_poly.pdbx_strand_id
1 'polypeptide(L)'
;MGKSATGKSTIINYITKRNSDFFSVKSYSDRPIRENDPNDINTHIFVDKKFKKKNVLSIYEDKTNNYENWITDDCFHEEKINLFAIDSISFIDFYTKYNKRYEIIGVYLYLDEKEREQRFKKRSSLPFSSEEHLSHKHLDDNKTPYIMINITNKDISACVESFDQISFVHFRK
;
A
#
# COMPACT_ATOMS: atom_id res chain seq x y z
N MET A 1 -1.42 0.04 4.26
CA MET A 1 -2.62 0.89 4.06
C MET A 1 -2.38 2.32 4.53
N GLY A 2 -3.28 3.23 4.20
CA GLY A 2 -3.25 4.64 4.60
C GLY A 2 -3.68 5.57 3.46
N LYS A 3 -4.16 6.76 3.81
CA LYS A 3 -4.51 7.81 2.83
C LYS A 3 -3.33 8.18 1.94
N SER A 4 -3.55 8.88 0.83
CA SER A 4 -2.45 9.35 0.00
C SER A 4 -1.60 10.40 0.74
N ALA A 5 -0.37 10.64 0.30
CA ALA A 5 0.64 11.50 0.95
C ALA A 5 1.19 11.01 2.31
N THR A 6 0.78 9.83 2.79
CA THR A 6 1.32 9.17 4.00
C THR A 6 2.71 8.54 3.81
N GLY A 7 3.29 8.54 2.61
CA GLY A 7 4.64 8.00 2.40
C GLY A 7 4.76 6.47 2.32
N LYS A 8 3.64 5.74 2.08
CA LYS A 8 3.63 4.27 1.92
C LYS A 8 4.75 3.75 1.02
N SER A 9 4.81 4.22 -0.23
CA SER A 9 5.81 3.77 -1.20
C SER A 9 7.23 4.14 -0.76
N THR A 10 7.41 5.30 -0.13
CA THR A 10 8.71 5.73 0.40
C THR A 10 9.22 4.77 1.49
N ILE A 11 8.36 4.37 2.42
CA ILE A 11 8.71 3.43 3.50
C ILE A 11 9.00 2.04 2.94
N ILE A 12 8.16 1.52 2.03
CA ILE A 12 8.39 0.21 1.39
C ILE A 12 9.73 0.20 0.65
N ASN A 13 10.02 1.24 -0.14
CA ASN A 13 11.27 1.38 -0.87
C ASN A 13 12.47 1.46 0.08
N TYR A 14 12.34 2.16 1.21
CA TYR A 14 13.42 2.25 2.19
C TYR A 14 13.70 0.90 2.85
N ILE A 15 12.66 0.17 3.29
CA ILE A 15 12.81 -1.14 3.94
C ILE A 15 13.44 -2.16 2.99
N THR A 16 12.97 -2.23 1.75
CA THR A 16 13.47 -3.21 0.77
C THR A 16 14.90 -2.92 0.30
N LYS A 17 15.34 -1.65 0.30
CA LYS A 17 16.73 -1.30 0.01
C LYS A 17 17.71 -1.66 1.12
N ARG A 18 17.28 -1.61 2.39
CA ARG A 18 18.16 -1.88 3.54
C ARG A 18 18.20 -3.35 3.95
N ASN A 19 17.19 -4.15 3.58
CA ASN A 19 17.04 -5.51 4.06
C ASN A 19 16.51 -6.43 2.95
N SER A 20 17.32 -7.41 2.55
CA SER A 20 17.07 -8.33 1.44
C SER A 20 15.92 -9.30 1.66
N ASP A 21 15.51 -9.50 2.91
CA ASP A 21 14.43 -10.42 3.29
C ASP A 21 13.06 -9.86 2.94
N PHE A 22 12.96 -8.56 2.62
CA PHE A 22 11.73 -7.92 2.20
C PHE A 22 11.66 -7.79 0.67
N PHE A 23 10.45 -7.92 0.14
CA PHE A 23 10.15 -7.76 -1.27
C PHE A 23 9.06 -6.69 -1.45
N SER A 24 9.28 -5.73 -2.36
CA SER A 24 8.25 -4.74 -2.72
C SER A 24 7.34 -5.34 -3.78
N VAL A 25 6.12 -5.71 -3.38
CA VAL A 25 5.10 -6.20 -4.30
C VAL A 25 4.69 -5.09 -5.26
N LYS A 26 4.71 -5.38 -6.56
CA LYS A 26 4.21 -4.50 -7.62
C LYS A 26 2.87 -5.01 -8.10
N SER A 27 1.82 -4.21 -7.94
CA SER A 27 0.51 -4.48 -8.52
C SER A 27 0.51 -4.18 -10.01
N TYR A 28 -0.30 -4.91 -10.77
CA TYR A 28 -0.61 -4.53 -12.14
C TYR A 28 -1.45 -3.25 -12.17
N SER A 29 -1.29 -2.46 -13.23
CA SER A 29 -2.08 -1.26 -13.46
C SER A 29 -2.26 -1.03 -14.96
N ASP A 30 -3.46 -0.64 -15.40
CA ASP A 30 -3.71 -0.20 -16.78
C ASP A 30 -3.77 1.34 -16.93
N ARG A 31 -3.44 2.07 -15.86
CA ARG A 31 -3.33 3.52 -15.88
C ARG A 31 -2.01 3.96 -16.55
N PRO A 32 -1.93 5.19 -17.08
CA PRO A 32 -0.66 5.73 -17.55
C PRO A 32 0.34 5.95 -16.40
N ILE A 33 1.63 5.79 -16.71
CA ILE A 33 2.73 6.15 -15.80
C ILE A 33 2.64 7.65 -15.49
N ARG A 34 2.83 8.04 -14.22
CA ARG A 34 2.85 9.45 -13.84
C ARG A 34 4.14 10.12 -14.32
N GLU A 35 4.02 11.09 -15.22
CA GLU A 35 5.18 11.85 -15.73
C GLU A 35 5.94 12.59 -14.61
N ASN A 36 5.24 13.04 -13.58
CA ASN A 36 5.81 13.81 -12.47
C ASN A 36 6.34 12.93 -11.30
N ASP A 37 6.33 11.61 -11.43
CA ASP A 37 6.85 10.69 -10.41
C ASP A 37 7.76 9.64 -11.05
N PRO A 38 9.08 9.91 -11.17
CA PRO A 38 10.04 8.99 -11.76
C PRO A 38 10.11 7.62 -11.07
N ASN A 39 9.63 7.52 -9.82
CA ASN A 39 9.61 6.26 -9.08
C ASN A 39 8.35 5.44 -9.32
N ASP A 40 7.35 5.97 -10.02
CA ASP A 40 6.06 5.32 -10.25
C ASP A 40 6.23 4.00 -11.00
N ILE A 41 7.14 3.96 -11.99
CA ILE A 41 7.53 2.76 -12.74
C ILE A 41 8.06 1.62 -11.87
N ASN A 42 8.56 1.95 -10.67
CA ASN A 42 9.07 0.97 -9.72
C ASN A 42 8.00 0.42 -8.78
N THR A 43 6.78 0.94 -8.82
CA THR A 43 5.70 0.57 -7.88
C THR A 43 4.63 -0.32 -8.50
N HIS A 44 4.50 -0.32 -9.83
CA HIS A 44 3.47 -1.09 -10.55
C HIS A 44 4.06 -1.80 -11.77
N ILE A 45 3.35 -2.83 -12.23
CA ILE A 45 3.52 -3.46 -13.54
C ILE A 45 2.49 -2.83 -14.48
N PHE A 46 2.93 -1.91 -15.33
CA PHE A 46 2.05 -1.19 -16.25
C PHE A 46 1.75 -2.04 -17.47
N VAL A 47 0.47 -2.21 -17.79
CA VAL A 47 -0.01 -3.01 -18.92
C VAL A 47 -1.11 -2.29 -19.68
N ASP A 48 -1.35 -2.69 -20.92
CA ASP A 48 -2.48 -2.14 -21.68
C ASP A 48 -3.83 -2.61 -21.14
N LYS A 49 -4.87 -1.82 -21.35
CA LYS A 49 -6.27 -2.14 -20.95
C LYS A 49 -6.82 -3.45 -21.57
N LYS A 50 -6.19 -3.94 -22.65
CA LYS A 50 -6.51 -5.23 -23.29
C LYS A 50 -5.85 -6.43 -22.59
N PHE A 51 -5.02 -6.20 -21.59
CA PHE A 51 -4.33 -7.26 -20.85
C PHE A 51 -5.33 -8.20 -20.19
N LYS A 52 -5.20 -9.50 -20.48
CA LYS A 52 -6.09 -10.51 -19.93
C LYS A 52 -5.69 -10.83 -18.50
N LYS A 53 -6.48 -10.32 -17.54
CA LYS A 53 -6.34 -10.63 -16.12
C LYS A 53 -6.59 -12.13 -15.87
N LYS A 54 -5.71 -12.78 -15.12
CA LYS A 54 -5.84 -14.19 -14.71
C LYS A 54 -5.55 -14.29 -13.22
N ASN A 55 -6.28 -15.14 -12.49
CA ASN A 55 -6.03 -15.42 -11.06
C ASN A 55 -5.96 -14.15 -10.19
N VAL A 56 -6.86 -13.19 -10.43
CA VAL A 56 -6.91 -11.93 -9.67
C VAL A 56 -7.29 -12.21 -8.23
N LEU A 57 -6.46 -11.74 -7.29
CA LEU A 57 -6.68 -11.85 -5.86
C LEU A 57 -7.42 -10.63 -5.30
N SER A 58 -7.06 -9.43 -5.78
CA SER A 58 -7.72 -8.19 -5.40
C SER A 58 -7.64 -7.19 -6.54
N ILE A 59 -8.68 -6.36 -6.67
CA ILE A 59 -8.81 -5.33 -7.71
C ILE A 59 -9.36 -4.05 -7.10
N TYR A 60 -8.77 -2.93 -7.49
CA TYR A 60 -9.23 -1.59 -7.22
C TYR A 60 -9.57 -0.90 -8.53
N GLU A 61 -10.77 -0.34 -8.61
CA GLU A 61 -11.26 0.39 -9.79
C GLU A 61 -11.33 1.90 -9.49
N ASP A 62 -10.57 2.69 -10.23
CA ASP A 62 -10.75 4.15 -10.27
C ASP A 62 -11.85 4.47 -11.27
N LYS A 63 -13.08 4.66 -10.77
CA LYS A 63 -14.24 5.01 -11.60
C LYS A 63 -14.15 6.39 -12.24
N THR A 64 -13.34 7.29 -11.69
CA THR A 64 -13.20 8.65 -12.21
C THR A 64 -12.33 8.66 -13.46
N ASN A 65 -11.22 7.92 -13.41
CA ASN A 65 -10.22 7.87 -14.47
C ASN A 65 -10.29 6.60 -15.33
N ASN A 66 -11.23 5.69 -15.01
CA ASN A 66 -11.49 4.44 -15.73
C ASN A 66 -10.24 3.56 -15.90
N TYR A 67 -9.51 3.37 -14.81
CA TYR A 67 -8.38 2.44 -14.74
C TYR A 67 -8.53 1.50 -13.55
N GLU A 68 -7.83 0.38 -13.60
CA GLU A 68 -7.84 -0.69 -12.63
C GLU A 68 -6.42 -0.96 -12.14
N ASN A 69 -6.31 -1.26 -10.84
CA ASN A 69 -5.09 -1.80 -10.25
C ASN A 69 -5.44 -3.16 -9.66
N TRP A 70 -4.61 -4.17 -9.90
CA TRP A 70 -4.90 -5.51 -9.38
C TRP A 70 -3.63 -6.25 -8.98
N ILE A 71 -3.82 -7.27 -8.14
CA ILE A 71 -2.76 -8.21 -7.77
C ILE A 71 -3.17 -9.63 -8.11
N THR A 72 -2.15 -10.43 -8.41
CA THR A 72 -2.21 -11.85 -8.73
C THR A 72 -1.12 -12.57 -7.94
N ASP A 73 -1.15 -13.90 -7.92
CA ASP A 73 -0.18 -14.70 -7.18
C ASP A 73 1.29 -14.43 -7.60
N ASP A 74 1.54 -14.19 -8.89
CA ASP A 74 2.88 -13.89 -9.44
C ASP A 74 3.44 -12.53 -9.01
N CYS A 75 2.64 -11.66 -8.39
CA CYS A 75 3.12 -10.41 -7.81
C CYS A 75 3.93 -10.64 -6.52
N PHE A 76 3.83 -11.82 -5.90
CA PHE A 76 4.45 -12.14 -4.61
C PHE A 76 5.71 -12.98 -4.78
N HIS A 77 6.66 -12.79 -3.86
CA HIS A 77 7.88 -13.58 -3.78
C HIS A 77 7.75 -14.62 -2.66
N GLU A 78 7.90 -15.91 -2.99
CA GLU A 78 7.61 -17.02 -2.05
C GLU A 78 8.56 -17.05 -0.83
N GLU A 79 9.85 -16.75 -1.03
CA GLU A 79 10.87 -16.85 0.02
C GLU A 79 11.10 -15.56 0.81
N LYS A 80 10.25 -14.53 0.65
CA LYS A 80 10.46 -13.20 1.23
C LYS A 80 9.23 -12.66 1.94
N ILE A 81 9.45 -11.70 2.84
CA ILE A 81 8.38 -10.93 3.46
C ILE A 81 7.88 -9.89 2.45
N ASN A 82 6.68 -10.10 1.95
CA ASN A 82 6.07 -9.27 0.91
C ASN A 82 5.47 -7.98 1.51
N LEU A 83 5.99 -6.83 1.10
CA LEU A 83 5.47 -5.51 1.45
C LEU A 83 4.61 -4.97 0.31
N PHE A 84 3.34 -4.71 0.60
CA PHE A 84 2.36 -4.32 -0.39
C PHE A 84 1.55 -3.10 0.04
N ALA A 85 1.46 -2.10 -0.83
CA ALA A 85 0.61 -0.94 -0.63
C ALA A 85 -0.80 -1.22 -1.19
N ILE A 86 -1.76 -1.36 -0.28
CA ILE A 86 -3.17 -1.60 -0.59
C ILE A 86 -4.06 -0.57 0.13
N ASP A 87 -5.20 -0.23 -0.46
CA ASP A 87 -6.23 0.57 0.19
C ASP A 87 -6.96 -0.22 1.29
N SER A 88 -7.68 0.47 2.18
CA SER A 88 -8.32 -0.18 3.33
C SER A 88 -9.44 -1.15 2.93
N ILE A 89 -10.23 -0.83 1.89
CA ILE A 89 -11.38 -1.63 1.48
C ILE A 89 -10.89 -2.92 0.80
N SER A 90 -9.98 -2.79 -0.16
CA SER A 90 -9.33 -3.91 -0.83
C SER A 90 -8.57 -4.80 0.15
N PHE A 91 -7.99 -4.22 1.21
CA PHE A 91 -7.34 -5.01 2.27
C PHE A 91 -8.33 -5.86 3.06
N ILE A 92 -9.50 -5.32 3.42
CA ILE A 92 -10.56 -6.09 4.10
C ILE A 92 -10.92 -7.30 3.25
N ASP A 93 -11.23 -7.09 1.97
CA ASP A 93 -11.58 -8.16 1.05
C ASP A 93 -10.46 -9.19 0.90
N PHE A 94 -9.22 -8.73 0.77
CA PHE A 94 -8.05 -9.59 0.63
C PHE A 94 -7.80 -10.41 1.91
N TYR A 95 -7.88 -9.78 3.08
CA TYR A 95 -7.70 -10.43 4.37
C TYR A 95 -8.77 -11.50 4.61
N THR A 96 -10.05 -11.16 4.42
CA THR A 96 -11.17 -12.10 4.62
C THR A 96 -11.06 -13.33 3.73
N LYS A 97 -10.65 -13.15 2.46
CA LYS A 97 -10.56 -14.24 1.50
C LYS A 97 -9.30 -15.08 1.66
N TYR A 98 -8.17 -14.47 2.01
CA TYR A 98 -6.86 -15.10 1.84
C TYR A 98 -6.00 -15.20 3.09
N ASN A 99 -6.43 -14.71 4.27
CA ASN A 99 -5.64 -14.81 5.51
C ASN A 99 -5.44 -16.26 6.01
N LYS A 100 -6.15 -17.25 5.46
CA LYS A 100 -5.85 -18.68 5.71
C LYS A 100 -4.78 -19.23 4.78
N ARG A 101 -4.58 -18.58 3.62
CA ARG A 101 -3.61 -18.97 2.59
C ARG A 101 -2.28 -18.25 2.77
N TYR A 102 -2.31 -16.98 3.15
CA TYR A 102 -1.13 -16.19 3.47
C TYR A 102 -1.20 -15.76 4.94
N GLU A 103 -0.04 -15.63 5.58
CA GLU A 103 0.08 -14.92 6.85
C GLU A 103 0.07 -13.41 6.57
N ILE A 104 -1.07 -12.75 6.82
CA ILE A 104 -1.29 -11.35 6.45
C ILE A 104 -1.27 -10.45 7.69
N ILE A 105 -0.45 -9.40 7.64
CA ILE A 105 -0.42 -8.35 8.65
C ILE A 105 -0.87 -7.03 8.03
N GLY A 106 -1.96 -6.48 8.55
CA GLY A 106 -2.41 -5.15 8.19
C GLY A 106 -1.59 -4.08 8.90
N VAL A 107 -0.96 -3.17 8.16
CA VAL A 107 -0.34 -1.96 8.74
C VAL A 107 -0.98 -0.72 8.14
N TYR A 108 -1.51 0.16 9.00
CA TYR A 108 -2.10 1.43 8.60
C TYR A 108 -1.20 2.59 9.02
N LEU A 109 -0.76 3.39 8.05
CA LEU A 109 -0.01 4.61 8.32
C LEU A 109 -0.99 5.77 8.56
N TYR A 110 -1.00 6.27 9.78
CA TYR A 110 -1.80 7.43 10.17
C TYR A 110 -0.96 8.71 10.09
N LEU A 111 -1.47 9.71 9.37
CA LEU A 111 -0.92 11.06 9.29
C LEU A 111 -2.07 12.03 9.52
N ASP A 112 -1.85 13.05 10.33
CA ASP A 112 -2.84 14.10 10.54
C ASP A 112 -3.16 14.84 9.23
N GLU A 113 -4.40 15.32 9.11
CA GLU A 113 -4.91 15.90 7.87
C GLU A 113 -4.17 17.19 7.46
N LYS A 114 -3.70 17.99 8.44
CA LYS A 114 -2.99 19.24 8.17
C LYS A 114 -1.63 18.96 7.52
N GLU A 115 -0.87 18.02 8.09
CA GLU A 115 0.40 17.59 7.52
C GLU A 115 0.18 16.86 6.18
N ARG A 116 -0.85 16.01 6.08
CA ARG A 116 -1.22 15.33 4.84
C ARG A 116 -1.51 16.31 3.71
N GLU A 117 -2.28 17.36 3.98
CA GLU A 117 -2.61 18.41 3.01
C GLU A 117 -1.34 19.15 2.52
N GLN A 118 -0.45 19.52 3.44
CA GLN A 118 0.82 20.15 3.09
C GLN A 118 1.68 19.24 2.18
N ARG A 119 1.79 17.96 2.51
CA ARG A 119 2.51 16.97 1.69
C ARG A 119 1.81 16.75 0.34
N PHE A 120 0.47 16.77 0.30
CA PHE A 120 -0.31 16.60 -0.91
C PHE A 120 -0.14 17.77 -1.89
N LYS A 121 -0.25 19.01 -1.41
CA LYS A 121 -0.09 20.23 -2.23
C LYS A 121 1.31 20.36 -2.84
N LYS A 122 2.33 19.82 -2.17
CA LYS A 122 3.71 19.81 -2.70
C LYS A 122 3.91 18.85 -3.89
N ARG A 123 3.07 17.82 -4.05
CA ARG A 123 3.25 16.75 -5.05
C ARG A 123 2.18 16.73 -6.15
N SER A 124 1.10 17.48 -5.96
CA SER A 124 -0.08 17.40 -6.82
C SER A 124 -0.69 18.78 -7.01
N SER A 125 -1.08 19.09 -8.24
CA SER A 125 -1.89 20.24 -8.60
C SER A 125 -3.40 19.99 -8.41
N LEU A 126 -3.80 18.76 -8.08
CA LEU A 126 -5.20 18.40 -7.87
C LEU A 126 -5.74 19.00 -6.55
N PRO A 127 -7.06 19.19 -6.45
CA PRO A 127 -7.71 19.53 -5.19
C PRO A 127 -7.44 18.46 -4.13
N PHE A 128 -7.21 18.90 -2.89
CA PHE A 128 -7.09 18.00 -1.75
C PHE A 128 -8.44 17.33 -1.47
N SER A 129 -8.45 16.00 -1.39
CA SER A 129 -9.62 15.19 -1.04
C SER A 129 -9.41 14.54 0.33
N SER A 130 -10.49 14.41 1.10
CA SER A 130 -10.47 13.71 2.41
C SER A 130 -10.14 12.23 2.28
N GLU A 131 -10.40 11.63 1.11
CA GLU A 131 -10.16 10.20 0.83
C GLU A 131 -10.77 9.28 1.91
N GLU A 132 -12.04 9.53 2.30
CA GLU A 132 -12.72 8.76 3.35
C GLU A 132 -12.70 7.25 3.08
N HIS A 133 -12.81 6.83 1.82
CA HIS A 133 -12.70 5.43 1.40
C HIS A 133 -11.37 4.75 1.77
N LEU A 134 -10.31 5.53 2.07
CA LEU A 134 -9.01 5.05 2.54
C LEU A 134 -8.86 5.09 4.06
N SER A 135 -9.91 5.50 4.79
CA SER A 135 -9.87 5.64 6.24
C SER A 135 -9.68 4.31 6.95
N HIS A 136 -9.03 4.35 8.12
CA HIS A 136 -8.93 3.19 9.02
C HIS A 136 -10.29 2.82 9.63
N LYS A 137 -11.27 3.75 9.66
CA LYS A 137 -12.62 3.47 10.15
C LYS A 137 -13.25 2.27 9.45
N HIS A 138 -13.00 2.08 8.15
CA HIS A 138 -13.47 0.91 7.42
C HIS A 138 -12.91 -0.41 8.01
N LEU A 139 -11.67 -0.41 8.49
CA LEU A 139 -11.05 -1.56 9.14
C LEU A 139 -11.72 -1.84 10.49
N ASP A 140 -11.98 -0.78 11.27
CA ASP A 140 -12.65 -0.87 12.58
C ASP A 140 -14.09 -1.39 12.42
N ASP A 141 -14.87 -0.79 11.51
CA ASP A 141 -16.26 -1.16 11.24
C ASP A 141 -16.40 -2.62 10.79
N ASN A 142 -15.41 -3.12 10.03
CA ASN A 142 -15.35 -4.50 9.56
C ASN A 142 -14.59 -5.44 10.50
N LYS A 143 -14.15 -4.96 11.68
CA LYS A 143 -13.37 -5.73 12.67
C LYS A 143 -12.16 -6.44 12.06
N THR A 144 -11.56 -5.83 11.05
CA THR A 144 -10.39 -6.38 10.35
C THR A 144 -9.13 -5.98 11.12
N PRO A 145 -8.29 -6.92 11.55
CA PRO A 145 -7.14 -6.61 12.39
C PRO A 145 -6.07 -5.84 11.62
N TYR A 146 -5.52 -4.81 12.25
CA TYR A 146 -4.41 -4.02 11.73
C TYR A 146 -3.63 -3.37 12.87
N ILE A 147 -2.39 -2.99 12.57
CA ILE A 147 -1.52 -2.21 13.43
C ILE A 147 -1.48 -0.79 12.89
N MET A 148 -1.82 0.18 13.74
CA MET A 148 -1.72 1.59 13.37
C MET A 148 -0.34 2.14 13.74
N ILE A 149 0.35 2.74 12.77
CA ILE A 149 1.59 3.49 13.01
C ILE A 149 1.28 4.97 12.75
N ASN A 150 1.30 5.76 13.82
CA ASN A 150 1.23 7.21 13.70
C ASN A 150 2.59 7.74 13.24
N ILE A 151 2.59 8.42 12.09
CA ILE A 151 3.77 8.98 11.42
C ILE A 151 3.77 10.53 11.40
N THR A 152 2.81 11.17 12.05
CA THR A 152 2.78 12.63 12.22
C THR A 152 4.06 13.12 12.88
N ASN A 153 4.70 14.12 12.27
CA ASN A 153 5.98 14.68 12.71
C ASN A 153 7.11 13.65 12.90
N LYS A 154 7.02 12.46 12.30
CA LYS A 154 8.08 11.46 12.35
C LYS A 154 8.91 11.47 11.08
N ASP A 155 10.21 11.23 11.24
CA ASP A 155 11.08 10.91 10.12
C ASP A 155 10.90 9.44 9.68
N ILE A 156 11.56 9.10 8.57
CA ILE A 156 11.48 7.76 8.01
C ILE A 156 12.11 6.70 8.93
N SER A 157 13.15 7.06 9.68
CA SER A 157 13.88 6.13 10.57
C SER A 157 12.97 5.64 11.69
N ALA A 158 12.27 6.56 12.38
CA ALA A 158 11.32 6.22 13.44
C ALA A 158 10.13 5.38 12.92
N CYS A 159 9.71 5.61 11.67
CA CYS A 159 8.68 4.78 11.04
C CYS A 159 9.20 3.35 10.80
N VAL A 160 10.43 3.23 10.32
CA VAL A 160 11.05 1.96 9.94
C VAL A 160 11.35 1.08 11.15
N GLU A 161 11.78 1.67 12.27
CA GLU A 161 11.95 0.96 13.55
C GLU A 161 10.65 0.27 14.01
N SER A 162 9.52 0.93 13.81
CA SER A 162 8.20 0.34 14.11
C SER A 162 7.93 -0.90 13.25
N PHE A 163 8.33 -0.89 11.97
CA PHE A 163 8.21 -2.05 11.08
C PHE A 163 9.16 -3.18 11.45
N ASP A 164 10.39 -2.87 11.88
CA ASP A 164 11.34 -3.88 12.34
C ASP A 164 10.77 -4.67 13.51
N GLN A 165 10.22 -3.97 14.51
CA GLN A 165 9.59 -4.59 15.67
C GLN A 165 8.42 -5.51 15.26
N ILE A 166 7.56 -5.06 14.34
CA ILE A 166 6.46 -5.87 13.83
C ILE A 166 6.98 -7.13 13.14
N SER A 167 7.98 -6.98 12.27
CA SER A 167 8.52 -8.11 11.50
C SER A 167 9.24 -9.13 12.37
N PHE A 168 9.95 -8.67 13.41
CA PHE A 168 10.63 -9.53 14.37
C PHE A 168 9.64 -10.39 15.15
N VAL A 169 8.55 -9.79 15.64
CA VAL A 169 7.54 -10.50 16.45
C VAL A 169 6.79 -11.57 15.65
N HIS A 170 6.54 -11.32 14.36
CA HIS A 170 5.64 -12.17 13.57
C HIS A 170 6.35 -13.16 12.65
N PHE A 171 7.43 -12.74 11.98
CA PHE A 171 8.04 -13.55 10.91
C PHE A 171 9.43 -14.09 11.24
N ARG A 172 10.11 -13.54 12.25
CA ARG A 172 11.47 -13.97 12.64
C ARG A 172 11.44 -14.64 14.01
N LYS A 173 10.87 -15.85 14.06
CA LYS A 173 10.98 -16.75 15.21
C LYS A 173 12.13 -17.73 15.03
#